data_AF-A0A3B9FYW4-F1
#
_entry.id   AF-A0A3B9FYW4-F1
#
_cell.length_a   1.000
_cell.length_b   1.000
_cell.length_c   1.000
_cell.angle_alpha   90.00
_cell.angle_beta   90.00
_cell.angle_gamma   90.00
#
_symmetry.space_group_name_H-M   'P 1'
#
loop_
_entity.id
_entity.type
_entity.pdbx_description
1 polymer ?
#
loop_
_entity_poly.entity_id
_entity_poly.type
_entity_poly.pdbx_seq_one_letter_code
_entity_poly.pdbx_strand_id
1 'polypeptide(L)'
;ITRDFVSNPYDDYYAFVINGELVQESNEAFAVKYSGSEVALKYSGIEIDGVNYDTEPGELEIYFMAKDLDWLNAVGINHATRWFWELSCEGYDCPVYCGW
;
A
#
# COMPACT_ATOMS: atom_id res chain seq x y z
N ILE A 1 -18.44 -0.41 -7.61
CA ILE A 1 -18.21 -1.86 -7.77
C ILE A 1 -16.84 -2.07 -7.19
N THR A 2 -16.75 -2.56 -5.95
CA THR A 2 -15.49 -2.88 -5.29
C THR A 2 -14.72 -3.85 -6.18
N ARG A 3 -13.49 -3.52 -6.59
CA ARG A 3 -12.68 -4.46 -7.37
C ARG A 3 -12.34 -5.66 -6.49
N ASP A 4 -12.61 -6.86 -7.01
CA ASP A 4 -12.32 -8.11 -6.33
C ASP A 4 -10.97 -8.64 -6.81
N PHE A 5 -9.93 -8.40 -6.01
CA PHE A 5 -8.58 -8.93 -6.26
C PHE A 5 -8.55 -10.46 -6.38
N VAL A 6 -9.51 -11.18 -5.78
CA VAL A 6 -9.57 -12.65 -5.83
C VAL A 6 -10.02 -13.11 -7.21
N SER A 7 -11.00 -12.44 -7.81
CA SER A 7 -11.56 -12.84 -9.11
C SER A 7 -10.91 -12.15 -10.32
N ASN A 8 -10.29 -10.98 -10.15
CA ASN A 8 -9.59 -10.29 -11.22
C ASN A 8 -8.20 -9.77 -10.78
N PRO A 9 -7.19 -10.66 -10.74
CA PRO A 9 -5.86 -10.35 -10.21
C PRO A 9 -4.93 -9.65 -11.22
N TYR A 10 -5.42 -9.24 -12.39
CA TYR A 10 -4.59 -8.70 -13.48
C TYR A 10 -4.82 -7.21 -13.74
N ASP A 11 -5.77 -6.59 -13.06
CA ASP A 11 -6.00 -5.15 -13.20
C ASP A 11 -5.18 -4.38 -12.16
N ASP A 12 -4.29 -3.51 -12.63
CA ASP A 12 -3.58 -2.56 -11.79
C ASP A 12 -4.55 -1.45 -11.35
N TYR A 13 -4.57 -1.15 -10.05
CA TYR A 13 -5.36 -0.05 -9.50
C TYR A 13 -4.80 0.44 -8.17
N TYR A 14 -5.21 1.64 -7.80
CA TYR A 14 -4.88 2.27 -6.51
C TYR A 14 -6.06 2.08 -5.55
N ALA A 15 -5.78 1.79 -4.29
CA ALA A 15 -6.78 1.66 -3.24
C ALA A 15 -6.32 2.36 -1.96
N PHE A 16 -7.24 3.10 -1.33
CA PHE A 16 -7.05 3.67 -0.01
C PHE A 16 -7.99 3.00 0.97
N VAL A 17 -7.43 2.36 1.99
CA VAL A 17 -8.15 1.52 2.97
C VAL A 17 -7.86 2.05 4.37
N ILE A 18 -8.91 2.25 5.18
CA ILE A 18 -8.79 2.66 6.58
C ILE A 18 -9.43 1.58 7.46
N ASN A 19 -8.67 1.02 8.40
CA ASN A 19 -9.17 0.01 9.35
C ASN A 19 -9.93 -1.16 8.68
N GLY A 20 -9.46 -1.60 7.52
CA GLY A 20 -10.08 -2.69 6.74
C GLY A 20 -11.27 -2.29 5.87
N GLU A 21 -11.66 -1.02 5.86
CA GLU A 21 -12.72 -0.49 5.01
C GLU A 21 -12.12 0.24 3.79
N LEU A 22 -12.56 -0.14 2.59
CA LEU A 22 -12.19 0.57 1.36
C LEU A 22 -12.85 1.96 1.35
N VAL A 23 -12.02 3.00 1.34
CA VAL A 23 -12.47 4.39 1.24
C VAL A 23 -12.61 4.80 -0.21
N GLN A 24 -11.59 4.50 -1.03
CA GLN A 24 -11.56 4.87 -2.43
C GLN A 24 -10.68 3.90 -3.22
N GLU A 25 -11.09 3.61 -4.45
CA GLU A 25 -10.28 2.92 -5.45
C GLU A 25 -10.32 3.67 -6.79
N SER A 26 -9.27 3.56 -7.58
CA SER A 26 -9.17 4.24 -8.87
C SER A 26 -8.16 3.55 -9.78
N ASN A 27 -8.36 3.62 -11.10
CA ASN A 27 -7.35 3.21 -12.09
C ASN A 27 -6.33 4.32 -12.39
N GLU A 28 -6.63 5.54 -11.93
CA GLU A 28 -5.79 6.73 -12.08
C GLU A 28 -5.29 7.17 -10.71
N ALA A 29 -4.12 7.81 -10.68
CA ALA A 29 -3.58 8.43 -9.48
C ALA A 29 -4.61 9.37 -8.84
N PHE A 30 -4.70 9.36 -7.52
CA PHE A 30 -5.67 10.18 -6.79
C PHE A 30 -5.13 10.65 -5.45
N ALA A 31 -5.76 11.68 -4.89
CA ALA A 31 -5.45 12.20 -3.57
C ALA A 31 -6.68 12.20 -2.66
N VAL A 32 -6.44 11.95 -1.38
CA VAL A 32 -7.44 11.96 -0.31
C VAL A 32 -6.98 12.81 0.86
N LYS A 33 -7.93 13.41 1.58
CA LYS A 33 -7.66 14.06 2.86
C LYS A 33 -7.79 13.03 3.98
N TYR A 34 -6.71 12.80 4.71
CA TYR A 34 -6.68 11.89 5.85
C TYR A 34 -5.87 12.49 7.00
N SER A 35 -6.44 12.47 8.21
CA SER A 35 -5.84 13.05 9.42
C SER A 35 -5.34 14.51 9.28
N GLY A 36 -5.97 15.31 8.41
CA GLY A 36 -5.57 16.70 8.14
C GLY A 36 -4.50 16.86 7.05
N SER A 37 -3.88 15.77 6.61
CA SER A 37 -2.90 15.73 5.53
C SER A 37 -3.53 15.35 4.19
N GLU A 38 -2.86 15.73 3.10
CA GLU A 38 -3.12 15.19 1.77
C GLU A 38 -2.27 13.95 1.53
N VAL A 39 -2.92 12.84 1.20
CA VAL A 39 -2.26 11.59 0.83
C VAL A 39 -2.59 11.32 -0.64
N ALA A 40 -1.59 11.31 -1.50
CA ALA A 40 -1.74 11.03 -2.93
C ALA A 40 -1.07 9.72 -3.31
N LEU A 41 -1.82 8.84 -3.96
CA LEU A 41 -1.36 7.58 -4.53
C LEU A 41 -1.04 7.81 -6.00
N LYS A 42 0.20 7.52 -6.42
CA LYS A 42 0.72 7.73 -7.76
C LYS A 42 1.46 6.48 -8.22
N TYR A 43 1.69 6.36 -9.54
CA TYR A 43 2.43 5.22 -10.10
C TYR A 43 3.85 5.10 -9.52
N SER A 44 4.47 6.23 -9.17
CA SER A 44 5.81 6.29 -8.59
C SER A 44 5.85 6.11 -7.06
N GLY A 45 4.70 5.81 -6.41
CA GLY A 45 4.62 5.63 -4.96
C GLY A 45 3.56 6.52 -4.31
N ILE A 46 3.82 6.92 -3.06
CA ILE A 46 2.89 7.74 -2.26
C ILE A 46 3.49 9.12 -1.95
N GLU A 47 2.65 10.15 -2.00
CA GLU A 47 3.00 11.51 -1.58
C GLU A 47 2.15 11.93 -0.38
N ILE A 48 2.78 12.42 0.69
CA ILE A 48 2.08 12.96 1.86
C ILE A 48 2.48 14.42 2.03
N ASP A 49 1.52 15.33 1.98
CA ASP A 49 1.73 16.78 2.08
C ASP A 49 2.86 17.31 1.18
N GLY A 50 2.98 16.75 -0.04
CA GLY A 50 3.99 17.11 -1.04
C GLY A 50 5.35 16.40 -0.86
N VAL A 51 5.52 15.57 0.17
CA VAL A 51 6.71 14.74 0.36
C VAL A 51 6.49 13.41 -0.34
N ASN A 52 7.30 13.11 -1.35
CA ASN A 52 7.25 11.83 -2.05
C ASN A 52 8.04 10.78 -1.27
N TYR A 53 7.40 9.63 -1.08
CA TYR A 53 8.01 8.42 -0.57
C TYR A 53 8.18 7.50 -1.78
N ASP A 54 9.29 7.73 -2.48
CA ASP A 54 9.70 6.98 -3.66
C ASP A 54 9.97 5.52 -3.30
N THR A 55 9.51 4.66 -4.17
CA THR A 55 9.79 3.23 -4.12
C THR A 55 10.06 2.72 -5.52
N GLU A 56 10.67 1.54 -5.60
CA GLU A 56 11.25 1.06 -6.85
C GLU A 56 10.19 0.99 -7.98
N PRO A 57 10.42 1.66 -9.13
CA PRO A 57 9.43 1.72 -10.18
C PRO A 57 9.06 0.34 -10.71
N GLY A 58 7.77 0.00 -10.67
CA GLY A 58 7.22 -1.19 -11.34
C GLY A 58 7.02 -2.42 -10.45
N GLU A 59 7.19 -2.29 -9.12
CA GLU A 59 6.69 -3.28 -8.18
C GLU A 59 5.40 -2.79 -7.50
N LEU A 60 4.43 -3.68 -7.32
CA LEU A 60 3.25 -3.44 -6.49
C LEU A 60 3.70 -3.33 -5.04
N GLU A 61 3.16 -2.37 -4.29
CA GLU A 61 3.57 -2.16 -2.90
C GLU A 61 2.39 -1.92 -1.96
N ILE A 62 2.62 -2.27 -0.70
CA ILE A 62 1.71 -1.95 0.41
C ILE A 62 2.40 -0.96 1.33
N TYR A 63 1.78 0.20 1.53
CA TYR A 63 2.23 1.17 2.51
C TYR A 63 1.47 1.01 3.82
N PHE A 64 2.22 0.77 4.89
CA PHE A 64 1.72 0.85 6.26
C PHE A 64 2.09 2.20 6.84
N MET A 65 1.13 2.85 7.47
CA MET A 65 1.31 4.17 8.07
C MET A 65 0.61 4.26 9.41
N ALA A 66 1.17 5.07 10.29
CA ALA A 66 0.53 5.43 11.55
C ALA A 66 -0.77 6.20 11.29
N LYS A 67 -1.65 6.22 12.29
CA LYS A 67 -2.90 6.99 12.21
C LYS A 67 -2.64 8.48 12.00
N ASP A 68 -1.59 8.99 12.62
CA ASP A 68 -1.12 10.37 12.60
C ASP A 68 0.00 10.62 11.57
N LEU A 69 0.32 9.62 10.75
CA LEU A 69 1.31 9.70 9.67
C LEU A 69 2.75 10.01 10.14
N ASP A 70 3.08 9.75 11.41
CA ASP A 70 4.41 10.00 11.98
C ASP A 70 5.47 8.98 11.53
N TRP A 71 5.03 7.78 11.11
CA TRP A 71 5.85 6.78 10.44
C TRP A 71 5.12 6.18 9.23
N LEU A 72 5.94 5.76 8.26
CA LEU A 72 5.52 5.09 7.03
C LEU A 72 6.53 3.99 6.69
N ASN A 73 6.03 2.83 6.30
CA ASN A 73 6.83 1.71 5.83
C ASN A 73 6.22 1.12 4.56
N ALA A 74 7.05 0.90 3.54
CA ALA A 74 6.65 0.30 2.28
C ALA A 74 7.08 -1.16 2.25
N VAL A 75 6.17 -2.04 1.82
CA VAL A 75 6.45 -3.46 1.59
C VAL A 75 6.23 -3.74 0.11
N GLY A 76 7.33 -4.02 -0.59
CA GLY A 76 7.30 -4.50 -1.96
C GLY A 76 6.62 -5.87 -2.07
N ILE A 77 5.80 -6.05 -3.09
CA ILE A 77 5.20 -7.31 -3.50
C ILE A 77 5.93 -7.77 -4.75
N ASN A 78 6.64 -8.89 -4.62
CA ASN A 78 7.24 -9.54 -5.77
C ASN A 78 6.15 -10.00 -6.73
N HIS A 79 6.09 -9.41 -7.93
CA HIS A 79 5.07 -9.71 -8.94
C HIS A 79 5.03 -11.19 -9.37
N ALA A 80 6.18 -11.87 -9.39
CA ALA A 80 6.28 -13.25 -9.86
C ALA A 80 5.70 -14.23 -8.84
N THR A 81 5.89 -13.96 -7.55
CA THR A 81 5.44 -14.86 -6.49
C THR A 81 4.09 -14.41 -5.91
N ARG A 82 3.76 -13.11 -5.97
CA ARG A 82 2.62 -12.46 -5.30
C ARG A 82 2.67 -12.61 -3.78
N TRP A 83 3.85 -12.86 -3.24
CA TRP A 83 4.10 -12.83 -1.80
C TRP A 83 4.56 -11.43 -1.43
N PHE A 84 3.93 -10.87 -0.41
CA PHE A 84 4.57 -9.87 0.42
C PHE A 84 5.68 -10.64 1.18
N TRP A 85 6.91 -10.12 1.23
CA TRP A 85 8.06 -10.69 1.96
C TRP A 85 8.72 -11.91 1.29
N GLU A 86 9.78 -11.64 0.53
CA GLU A 86 10.86 -12.61 0.37
C GLU A 86 11.40 -12.92 1.79
N LEU A 87 11.53 -14.21 2.15
CA LEU A 87 11.97 -14.74 3.47
C LEU A 87 10.88 -15.11 4.51
N SER A 88 9.83 -15.82 4.08
CA SER A 88 9.09 -16.76 4.95
C SER A 88 8.25 -16.15 6.08
N CYS A 89 7.78 -14.91 5.94
CA CYS A 89 6.77 -14.35 6.85
C CYS A 89 5.41 -14.36 6.16
N GLU A 90 4.50 -15.22 6.63
CA GLU A 90 3.09 -15.11 6.31
C GLU A 90 2.50 -13.84 6.96
N GLY A 91 1.45 -13.31 6.35
CA GLY A 91 0.85 -12.04 6.73
C GLY A 91 0.17 -12.15 8.07
N TYR A 92 0.16 -11.03 8.80
CA TYR A 92 -0.46 -10.86 10.12
C TYR A 92 0.05 -11.76 11.26
N ASP A 93 0.64 -12.92 10.98
CA ASP A 93 1.28 -13.83 11.95
C ASP A 93 2.81 -13.78 11.82
N CYS A 94 3.38 -12.66 12.27
CA CYS A 94 4.82 -12.57 12.45
C CYS A 94 5.16 -12.96 13.91
N PRO A 95 5.74 -14.15 14.17
CA PRO A 95 6.23 -14.46 15.50
C PRO A 95 7.36 -13.49 15.88
N VAL A 96 7.45 -13.16 17.18
CA VAL A 96 8.29 -12.12 17.84
C VAL A 96 9.79 -12.15 17.48
N TYR A 97 10.25 -13.11 16.69
CA TYR A 97 11.66 -13.32 16.32
C TYR A 97 12.07 -12.73 14.97
N CYS A 98 11.17 -12.13 14.20
CA CYS A 98 11.56 -11.26 13.09
C CYS A 98 11.88 -9.88 13.67
N GLY A 99 13.17 -9.68 13.95
CA GLY A 99 13.69 -8.50 14.65
C GLY A 99 13.34 -7.18 13.98
N TRP A 100 13.02 -6.21 14.84
CA TRP A 100 12.87 -4.79 14.56
C TRP A 100 14.21 -4.13 14.25
#